data_AF-A0A2U3QNS1-F1
#
_entry.id   AF-A0A2U3QNS1-F1
#
_cell.length_a   1.000
_cell.length_b   1.000
_cell.length_c   1.000
_cell.angle_alpha   90.00
_cell.angle_beta   90.00
_cell.angle_gamma   90.00
#
_symmetry.space_group_name_H-M   'P 1'
#
loop_
_entity.id
_entity.type
_entity.pdbx_description
1 polymer ?
#
loop_
_entity_poly.entity_id
_entity_poly.type
_entity_poly.pdbx_seq_one_letter_code
_entity_poly.pdbx_strand_id
1 'polypeptide(L)'
;MNIFVLHQDPNIAAQMLCDKHIVKMPLETAQLLCSVFLVALNNSDSIVRTKSYNITVPYKLTHCNHPCSIWARISQGNFDWLIKHGQALCKEYTYRYKKEHKSENVINWCDNNKDILLFQTDCIQNFAQALPEQYKCSDAIKAYREYYLHEKLRFARWEKGRKAPNWVKI
;
A
#
# COMPACT_ATOMS: atom_id res chain seq x y z
N MET A 1 -10.09 0.51 -1.94
CA MET A 1 -8.66 0.56 -1.58
C MET A 1 -7.87 -0.10 -2.70
N ASN A 2 -6.70 0.40 -3.05
CA ASN A 2 -5.78 -0.30 -3.94
C ASN A 2 -4.36 -0.08 -3.44
N ILE A 3 -3.38 -0.89 -3.87
CA ILE A 3 -1.96 -0.63 -3.61
C ILE A 3 -1.29 -0.04 -4.87
N PHE A 4 -1.84 -0.32 -6.06
CA PHE A 4 -1.27 0.08 -7.35
C PHE A 4 0.23 -0.30 -7.47
N VAL A 5 0.50 -1.61 -7.45
CA VAL A 5 1.87 -2.14 -7.52
C VAL A 5 2.42 -1.99 -8.94
N LEU A 6 2.98 -0.81 -9.26
CA LEU A 6 3.52 -0.49 -10.59
C LEU A 6 4.99 -0.93 -10.79
N HIS A 7 5.64 -1.35 -9.71
CA HIS A 7 7.01 -1.84 -9.69
C HIS A 7 7.25 -2.73 -8.46
N GLN A 8 8.25 -3.61 -8.54
CA GLN A 8 8.61 -4.53 -7.45
C GLN A 8 9.30 -3.78 -6.30
N ASP A 9 10.17 -2.82 -6.61
CA ASP A 9 10.71 -1.86 -5.64
C ASP A 9 9.61 -0.87 -5.20
N PRO A 10 9.34 -0.74 -3.88
CA PRO A 10 8.26 0.10 -3.35
C PRO A 10 8.48 1.61 -3.58
N ASN A 11 9.73 2.08 -3.61
CA ASN A 11 10.05 3.48 -3.88
C ASN A 11 9.79 3.82 -5.35
N ILE A 12 10.24 2.96 -6.25
CA ILE A 12 9.99 3.13 -7.68
C ILE A 12 8.48 3.05 -7.97
N ALA A 13 7.76 2.12 -7.34
CA ALA A 13 6.32 2.02 -7.46
C ALA A 13 5.62 3.34 -7.06
N ALA A 14 6.02 3.94 -5.93
CA ALA A 14 5.47 5.22 -5.48
C ALA A 14 5.78 6.36 -6.46
N GLN A 15 7.03 6.45 -6.94
CA GLN A 15 7.43 7.47 -7.93
C GLN A 15 6.65 7.36 -9.23
N MET A 16 6.28 6.15 -9.66
CA MET A 16 5.52 5.93 -10.88
C MET A 16 4.05 6.37 -10.79
N LEU A 17 3.48 6.52 -9.60
CA LEU A 17 2.08 6.94 -9.46
C LEU A 17 1.88 8.38 -9.93
N CYS A 18 0.70 8.65 -10.49
CA CYS A 18 0.31 9.98 -10.92
C CYS A 18 0.00 10.87 -9.72
N ASP A 19 0.05 12.17 -9.94
CA ASP A 19 -0.07 13.19 -8.89
C ASP A 19 -1.35 13.00 -8.08
N LYS A 20 -2.49 12.74 -8.73
CA LYS A 20 -3.77 12.52 -8.06
C LYS A 20 -3.75 11.34 -7.08
N HIS A 21 -3.03 10.25 -7.42
CA HIS A 21 -2.92 9.11 -6.53
C HIS A 21 -2.02 9.41 -5.33
N ILE A 22 -0.93 10.17 -5.51
CA ILE A 22 -0.05 10.58 -4.40
C ILE A 22 -0.82 11.30 -3.29
N VAL A 23 -1.91 12.00 -3.60
CA VAL A 23 -2.76 12.66 -2.60
C VAL A 23 -3.58 11.67 -1.75
N LYS A 24 -4.05 10.57 -2.33
CA LYS A 24 -5.00 9.65 -1.68
C LYS A 24 -4.34 8.39 -1.12
N MET A 25 -3.31 7.91 -1.80
CA MET A 25 -2.67 6.62 -1.54
C MET A 25 -2.00 6.51 -0.16
N PRO A 26 -1.38 7.56 0.43
CA PRO A 26 -0.87 7.46 1.78
C PRO A 26 -1.96 7.14 2.82
N LEU A 27 -3.15 7.74 2.69
CA LEU A 27 -4.29 7.46 3.58
C LEU A 27 -4.77 6.02 3.44
N GLU A 28 -4.99 5.56 2.21
CA GLU A 28 -5.42 4.18 1.95
C GLU A 28 -4.36 3.16 2.44
N THR A 29 -3.08 3.48 2.30
CA THR A 29 -1.96 2.65 2.80
C THR A 29 -1.96 2.57 4.32
N ALA A 30 -2.09 3.71 5.01
CA ALA A 30 -2.19 3.74 6.46
C ALA A 30 -3.39 2.95 6.99
N GLN A 31 -4.54 3.02 6.31
CA GLN A 31 -5.72 2.21 6.65
C GLN A 31 -5.46 0.71 6.48
N LEU A 32 -4.80 0.29 5.39
CA LEU A 32 -4.38 -1.10 5.20
C LEU A 32 -3.44 -1.57 6.31
N LEU A 33 -2.43 -0.78 6.66
CA LEU A 33 -1.47 -1.13 7.72
C LEU A 33 -2.15 -1.25 9.09
N CYS A 34 -2.96 -0.26 9.49
CA CYS A 34 -3.75 -0.30 10.73
C CYS A 34 -4.70 -1.52 10.77
N SER A 35 -5.25 -1.94 9.63
CA SER A 35 -6.12 -3.12 9.57
C SER A 35 -5.39 -4.40 10.00
N VAL A 36 -4.08 -4.52 9.76
CA VAL A 36 -3.28 -5.68 10.19
C VAL A 36 -3.23 -5.76 11.71
N PHE A 37 -2.90 -4.65 12.38
CA PHE A 37 -2.89 -4.58 13.85
C PHE A 37 -4.26 -4.88 14.45
N LEU A 38 -5.33 -4.29 13.91
CA LEU A 38 -6.68 -4.48 14.42
C LEU A 38 -7.18 -5.91 14.23
N VAL A 39 -6.81 -6.57 13.13
CA VAL A 39 -7.12 -7.98 12.92
C VAL A 39 -6.36 -8.85 13.92
N ALA A 40 -5.08 -8.56 14.16
CA ALA A 40 -4.27 -9.28 15.14
C ALA A 40 -4.80 -9.14 16.58
N LEU A 41 -5.34 -7.98 16.94
CA LEU A 41 -5.90 -7.71 18.27
C LEU A 41 -7.26 -8.37 18.50
N ASN A 42 -8.11 -8.44 17.47
CA ASN A 42 -9.51 -8.84 17.62
C ASN A 42 -9.78 -10.33 17.34
N ASN A 43 -8.82 -11.09 16.82
CA ASN A 43 -9.05 -12.47 16.40
C ASN A 43 -7.84 -13.38 16.70
N SER A 44 -7.99 -14.29 17.66
CA SER A 44 -6.98 -15.28 18.06
C SER A 44 -6.65 -16.30 16.96
N ASP A 45 -7.60 -16.56 16.07
CA ASP A 45 -7.47 -17.49 14.94
C ASP A 45 -7.04 -16.79 13.63
N SER A 46 -6.66 -15.52 13.72
CA SER A 46 -6.10 -14.78 12.59
C SER A 46 -4.75 -15.34 12.16
N ILE A 47 -4.48 -15.25 10.85
CA ILE A 47 -3.17 -15.57 10.23
C ILE A 47 -2.04 -14.65 10.68
N VAL A 48 -2.38 -13.51 11.27
CA VAL A 48 -1.45 -12.61 11.97
C VAL A 48 -1.90 -12.49 13.43
N ARG A 49 -0.96 -12.65 14.35
CA ARG A 49 -1.18 -12.53 15.79
C ARG A 49 -0.40 -11.33 16.34
N THR A 50 -0.66 -10.98 17.60
CA THR A 50 0.13 -9.97 18.32
C THR A 50 0.59 -10.51 19.66
N LYS A 51 1.80 -10.13 20.07
CA LYS A 51 2.32 -10.39 21.42
C LYS A 51 1.97 -9.29 22.43
N SER A 52 1.33 -8.21 21.98
CA SER A 52 0.89 -7.09 22.81
C SER A 52 -0.55 -6.72 22.51
N TYR A 53 -1.38 -6.64 23.55
CA TYR A 53 -2.80 -6.27 23.47
C TYR A 53 -3.08 -4.85 23.98
N ASN A 54 -2.08 -4.19 24.56
CA ASN A 54 -2.21 -2.84 25.12
C ASN A 54 -1.69 -1.78 24.15
N ILE A 55 -2.24 -1.76 22.93
CA ILE A 55 -1.89 -0.77 21.90
C ILE A 55 -3.14 -0.11 21.33
N THR A 56 -3.07 1.20 21.12
CA THR A 56 -4.13 1.97 20.48
C THR A 56 -3.78 2.20 19.01
N VAL A 57 -4.45 1.49 18.11
CA VAL A 57 -4.23 1.62 16.67
C VAL A 57 -4.79 2.97 16.16
N PRO A 58 -4.02 3.80 15.42
CA PRO A 58 -4.43 5.17 15.11
C PRO A 58 -5.69 5.31 14.25
N TYR A 59 -5.93 4.38 13.31
CA TYR A 59 -7.10 4.39 12.43
C TYR A 59 -8.02 3.21 12.74
N LYS A 60 -9.33 3.41 12.54
CA LYS A 60 -10.35 2.37 12.70
C LYS A 60 -10.25 1.31 11.59
N LEU A 61 -10.77 0.11 11.87
CA LEU A 61 -10.77 -1.00 10.92
C LEU A 61 -11.64 -0.64 9.71
N THR A 62 -11.08 -0.79 8.51
CA THR A 62 -11.82 -0.65 7.25
C THR A 62 -11.48 -1.80 6.31
N HIS A 63 -12.45 -2.21 5.49
CA HIS A 63 -12.26 -3.14 4.37
C HIS A 63 -11.45 -4.41 4.72
N CYS A 64 -11.69 -5.05 5.88
CA CYS A 64 -10.90 -6.19 6.37
C CYS A 64 -10.82 -7.37 5.38
N ASN A 65 -11.89 -7.61 4.62
CA ASN A 65 -11.99 -8.70 3.63
C ASN A 65 -11.54 -8.28 2.22
N HIS A 66 -11.08 -7.04 2.03
CA HIS A 66 -10.59 -6.59 0.74
C HIS A 66 -9.27 -7.27 0.37
N PRO A 67 -9.02 -7.65 -0.90
CA PRO A 67 -7.83 -8.39 -1.31
C PRO A 67 -6.52 -7.77 -0.83
N CYS A 68 -6.36 -6.44 -0.92
CA CYS A 68 -5.17 -5.76 -0.43
C CYS A 68 -5.01 -5.85 1.10
N SER A 69 -6.11 -5.81 1.86
CA SER A 69 -6.07 -5.93 3.32
C SER A 69 -5.67 -7.35 3.73
N ILE A 70 -6.14 -8.36 2.99
CA ILE A 70 -5.74 -9.76 3.17
C ILE A 70 -4.25 -9.89 2.86
N TRP A 71 -3.82 -9.41 1.70
CA TRP A 71 -2.42 -9.47 1.27
C TRP A 71 -1.47 -8.84 2.30
N ALA A 72 -1.79 -7.66 2.82
CA ALA A 72 -0.97 -6.96 3.80
C ALA A 72 -0.71 -7.75 5.09
N ARG A 73 -1.60 -8.69 5.46
CA ARG A 73 -1.50 -9.47 6.70
C ARG A 73 -1.05 -10.92 6.52
N ILE A 74 -0.86 -11.39 5.29
CA ILE A 74 -0.46 -12.79 5.06
C ILE A 74 0.99 -13.04 5.50
N SER A 75 1.89 -12.07 5.33
CA SER A 75 3.31 -12.23 5.64
C SER A 75 3.97 -10.94 6.12
N GLN A 76 5.08 -11.08 6.85
CA GLN A 76 5.88 -9.93 7.27
C GLN A 76 6.45 -9.20 6.05
N GLY A 77 6.92 -9.95 5.04
CA GLY A 77 7.45 -9.36 3.80
C GLY A 77 6.44 -8.48 3.05
N ASN A 78 5.16 -8.86 3.02
CA ASN A 78 4.11 -8.01 2.44
C ASN A 78 3.89 -6.74 3.26
N PHE A 79 3.85 -6.89 4.59
CA PHE A 79 3.64 -5.79 5.51
C PHE A 79 4.78 -4.77 5.44
N ASP A 80 6.03 -5.23 5.46
CA ASP A 80 7.22 -4.39 5.31
C ASP A 80 7.29 -3.72 3.94
N TRP A 81 6.90 -4.42 2.87
CA TRP A 81 6.80 -3.81 1.54
C TRP A 81 5.79 -2.66 1.55
N LEU A 82 4.63 -2.86 2.17
CA LEU A 82 3.57 -1.86 2.26
C LEU A 82 3.98 -0.66 3.11
N ILE A 83 4.71 -0.87 4.22
CA ILE A 83 5.32 0.21 5.01
C ILE A 83 6.26 1.04 4.14
N LYS A 84 7.23 0.39 3.48
CA LYS A 84 8.22 1.08 2.63
C LYS A 84 7.54 1.85 1.51
N HIS A 85 6.51 1.26 0.89
CA HIS A 85 5.72 1.93 -0.13
C HIS A 85 4.95 3.12 0.43
N GLY A 86 4.31 2.98 1.59
CA GLY A 86 3.63 4.06 2.31
C GLY A 86 4.55 5.24 2.64
N GLN A 87 5.73 4.96 3.17
CA GLN A 87 6.75 5.98 3.45
C GLN A 87 7.22 6.67 2.15
N ALA A 88 7.43 5.90 1.08
CA ALA A 88 7.79 6.45 -0.22
C ALA A 88 6.67 7.33 -0.82
N LEU A 89 5.40 6.95 -0.63
CA LEU A 89 4.25 7.76 -1.02
C LEU A 89 4.22 9.10 -0.28
N CYS A 90 4.50 9.11 1.04
CA CYS A 90 4.60 10.34 1.82
C CYS A 90 5.77 11.22 1.35
N LYS A 91 6.93 10.63 1.08
CA LYS A 91 8.08 11.36 0.50
C LYS A 91 7.73 11.98 -0.85
N GLU A 92 7.03 11.25 -1.72
CA GLU A 92 6.53 11.79 -2.99
C GLU A 92 5.50 12.90 -2.77
N TYR A 93 4.60 12.76 -1.80
CA TYR A 93 3.65 13.83 -1.46
C TYR A 93 4.37 15.11 -1.04
N THR A 94 5.34 15.01 -0.13
CA THR A 94 6.17 16.14 0.30
C THR A 94 6.96 16.74 -0.86
N TYR A 95 7.57 15.90 -1.70
CA TYR A 95 8.31 16.36 -2.87
C TYR A 95 7.43 17.12 -3.87
N ARG A 96 6.26 16.58 -4.23
CA ARG A 96 5.37 17.09 -5.28
C ARG A 96 4.46 18.22 -4.83
N TYR A 97 4.04 18.22 -3.56
CA TYR A 97 3.04 19.14 -3.01
C TYR A 97 3.59 20.11 -1.96
N LYS A 98 4.86 19.96 -1.56
CA LYS A 98 5.56 20.81 -0.59
C LYS A 98 4.84 20.90 0.77
N LYS A 99 4.20 19.79 1.16
CA LYS A 99 3.45 19.62 2.41
C LYS A 99 3.65 18.21 2.94
N GLU A 100 3.61 18.03 4.24
CA GLU A 100 3.60 16.70 4.85
C GLU A 100 2.21 16.05 4.74
N HIS A 101 2.15 14.75 4.45
CA HIS A 101 0.88 14.03 4.43
C HIS A 101 0.51 13.59 5.84
N LYS A 102 -0.70 13.91 6.33
CA LYS A 102 -1.13 13.59 7.70
C LYS A 102 -0.99 12.10 8.09
N SER A 103 -1.13 11.20 7.12
CA SER A 103 -0.98 9.76 7.33
C SER A 103 0.47 9.28 7.46
N GLU A 104 1.48 10.13 7.24
CA GLU A 104 2.90 9.79 7.45
C GLU A 104 3.15 9.35 8.89
N ASN A 105 2.64 10.10 9.87
CA ASN A 105 2.73 9.74 11.28
C ASN A 105 2.08 8.38 11.60
N VAL A 106 0.99 8.02 10.91
CA VAL A 106 0.31 6.74 11.11
C VAL A 106 1.10 5.59 10.49
N ILE A 107 1.70 5.80 9.32
CA ILE A 107 2.57 4.81 8.67
C ILE A 107 3.83 4.58 9.53
N ASN A 108 4.43 5.64 10.04
CA ASN A 108 5.59 5.56 10.94
C ASN A 108 5.22 4.88 12.27
N TRP A 109 4.03 5.14 12.81
CA TRP A 109 3.53 4.39 13.96
C TRP A 109 3.45 2.89 13.66
N CYS A 110 2.95 2.51 12.48
CA CYS A 110 2.87 1.10 12.08
C CYS A 110 4.27 0.47 11.98
N ASP A 111 5.25 1.17 11.41
CA ASP A 111 6.63 0.69 11.31
C ASP A 111 7.27 0.52 12.70
N ASN A 112 7.14 1.52 13.56
CA ASN A 112 7.69 1.49 14.93
C ASN A 112 7.08 0.42 15.83
N ASN A 113 5.88 -0.07 15.51
CA ASN A 113 5.18 -1.07 16.31
C ASN A 113 5.16 -2.46 15.64
N LYS A 114 5.75 -2.63 14.45
CA LYS A 114 5.60 -3.87 13.67
C LYS A 114 6.11 -5.12 14.38
N ASP A 115 7.11 -4.98 15.26
CA ASP A 115 7.74 -6.10 15.97
C ASP A 115 6.79 -6.77 16.98
N ILE A 116 5.65 -6.17 17.29
CA ILE A 116 4.62 -6.82 18.11
C ILE A 116 3.78 -7.82 17.31
N LEU A 117 3.77 -7.69 15.98
CA LEU A 117 3.03 -8.57 15.09
C LEU A 117 3.82 -9.85 14.85
N LEU A 118 3.10 -10.97 14.82
CA LEU A 118 3.62 -12.29 14.55
C LEU A 118 2.94 -12.83 13.30
N PHE A 119 3.69 -12.88 12.21
CA PHE A 119 3.25 -13.43 10.93
C PHE A 119 3.62 -14.91 10.83
N GLN A 120 2.89 -15.66 10.00
CA GLN A 120 3.19 -17.08 9.75
C GLN A 120 4.42 -17.28 8.84
N THR A 121 4.78 -16.28 8.06
CA THR A 121 5.91 -16.31 7.14
C THR A 121 6.47 -14.92 6.91
N ASP A 122 7.77 -14.87 6.61
CA ASP A 122 8.51 -13.63 6.39
C ASP A 122 8.66 -13.33 4.89
N CYS A 123 8.41 -14.33 4.03
CA CYS A 123 8.56 -14.20 2.59
C CYS A 123 7.48 -13.28 2.00
N ILE A 124 7.88 -12.37 1.10
CA ILE A 124 6.93 -11.62 0.29
C ILE A 124 6.10 -12.60 -0.56
N GLN A 125 4.80 -12.37 -0.60
CA GLN A 125 3.84 -13.16 -1.36
C GLN A 125 3.40 -12.39 -2.61
N ASN A 126 2.84 -13.11 -3.59
CA ASN A 126 2.31 -12.52 -4.82
C ASN A 126 1.38 -11.35 -4.52
N PHE A 127 1.63 -10.20 -5.15
CA PHE A 127 0.85 -8.98 -4.96
C PHE A 127 -0.63 -9.21 -5.28
N ALA A 128 -1.52 -8.76 -4.38
CA ALA A 128 -2.95 -8.80 -4.63
C ALA A 128 -3.32 -7.93 -5.84
N GLN A 129 -4.13 -8.48 -6.74
CA GLN A 129 -4.67 -7.77 -7.90
C GLN A 129 -6.11 -7.33 -7.61
N ALA A 130 -6.24 -6.18 -6.92
CA ALA A 130 -7.52 -5.54 -6.66
C ALA A 130 -7.98 -4.71 -7.88
N LEU A 131 -8.20 -5.39 -8.99
CA LEU A 131 -8.55 -4.80 -10.29
C LEU A 131 -9.60 -5.68 -11.02
N PRO A 132 -10.31 -5.15 -12.04
CA PRO A 132 -11.28 -5.91 -12.83
C PRO A 132 -10.68 -7.17 -13.46
N GLU A 133 -11.49 -8.21 -13.63
CA GLU A 133 -11.03 -9.53 -14.10
C GLU A 133 -10.29 -9.45 -15.45
N GLN A 134 -10.72 -8.58 -16.37
CA GLN A 134 -10.09 -8.46 -17.68
C GLN A 134 -8.62 -7.98 -17.65
N TYR A 135 -8.17 -7.40 -16.55
CA TYR A 135 -6.77 -6.96 -16.41
C TYR A 135 -5.92 -7.93 -15.58
N LYS A 136 -6.52 -8.93 -14.92
CA LYS A 136 -5.76 -9.88 -14.10
C LYS A 136 -4.89 -10.77 -14.97
N CYS A 137 -3.66 -11.02 -14.51
CA CYS A 137 -2.78 -12.00 -15.14
C CYS A 137 -1.76 -12.55 -14.13
N SER A 138 -0.85 -13.42 -14.57
CA SER A 138 0.18 -14.01 -13.70
C SER A 138 1.19 -13.00 -13.16
N ASP A 139 1.39 -11.88 -13.84
CA ASP A 139 2.27 -10.79 -13.42
C ASP A 139 1.45 -9.60 -12.90
N ALA A 140 1.43 -9.41 -11.57
CA ALA A 140 0.68 -8.33 -10.95
C ALA A 140 1.14 -6.94 -11.40
N ILE A 141 2.44 -6.74 -11.66
CA ILE A 141 2.96 -5.44 -12.09
C ILE A 141 2.44 -5.12 -13.49
N LYS A 142 2.49 -6.10 -14.40
CA LYS A 142 1.90 -5.96 -15.73
C LYS A 142 0.40 -5.66 -15.64
N ALA A 143 -0.34 -6.45 -14.86
CA ALA A 143 -1.78 -6.26 -14.63
C ALA A 143 -2.10 -4.83 -14.16
N TYR A 144 -1.34 -4.32 -13.19
CA TYR A 144 -1.52 -2.96 -12.67
C TYR A 144 -1.17 -1.86 -13.67
N ARG A 145 -0.13 -2.05 -14.49
CA ARG A 145 0.23 -1.10 -15.55
C ARG A 145 -0.84 -1.03 -16.63
N GLU A 146 -1.35 -2.17 -17.10
CA GLU A 146 -2.48 -2.22 -18.04
C GLU A 146 -3.72 -1.53 -17.46
N TYR A 147 -4.09 -1.85 -16.22
CA TYR A 147 -5.18 -1.17 -15.53
C TYR A 147 -4.96 0.35 -15.45
N TYR A 148 -3.70 0.78 -15.25
CA TYR A 148 -3.36 2.20 -15.22
C TYR A 148 -3.55 2.88 -16.57
N LEU A 149 -3.06 2.27 -17.65
CA LEU A 149 -3.15 2.79 -19.02
C LEU A 149 -4.61 2.92 -19.47
N HIS A 150 -5.41 1.89 -19.22
CA HIS A 150 -6.80 1.86 -19.69
C HIS A 150 -7.77 2.67 -18.82
N GLU A 151 -7.61 2.62 -17.48
CA GLU A 151 -8.64 3.16 -16.57
C GLU A 151 -8.24 4.45 -15.85
N LYS A 152 -6.94 4.72 -15.75
CA LYS A 152 -6.40 5.85 -14.97
C LYS A 152 -5.84 6.95 -15.85
N LEU A 153 -5.36 6.63 -17.05
CA LEU A 153 -4.68 7.59 -17.93
C LEU A 153 -5.54 8.81 -18.28
N ARG A 154 -6.87 8.64 -18.37
CA ARG A 154 -7.82 9.74 -18.62
C ARG A 154 -7.65 10.94 -17.68
N PHE A 155 -7.22 10.71 -16.43
CA PHE A 155 -6.96 11.77 -15.45
C PHE A 155 -5.52 11.78 -14.92
N ALA A 156 -4.69 10.80 -15.30
CA ALA A 156 -3.34 10.70 -14.77
C ALA A 156 -2.49 11.85 -15.30
N ARG A 157 -1.81 12.53 -14.39
CA ARG A 157 -0.84 13.60 -14.68
C ARG A 157 0.40 13.40 -13.82
N TRP A 158 1.55 13.75 -14.37
CA TRP A 158 2.85 13.78 -13.71
C TRP A 158 3.48 15.13 -14.03
N GLU A 159 2.92 16.18 -13.42
CA GLU A 159 3.27 17.58 -13.71
C GLU A 159 4.00 18.22 -12.53
N LYS A 160 4.03 17.54 -11.38
CA LYS A 160 4.63 18.05 -10.14
C LYS A 160 6.07 17.55 -9.91
N GLY A 161 6.92 17.66 -10.93
CA GLY A 161 8.36 17.35 -10.83
C GLY A 161 8.73 15.88 -11.10
N ARG A 162 7.78 15.01 -11.45
CA ARG A 162 8.06 13.67 -11.98
C ARG A 162 7.71 13.62 -13.46
N LYS A 163 8.44 12.81 -14.23
CA LYS A 163 8.03 12.43 -15.58
C LYS A 163 7.10 11.22 -15.50
N ALA A 164 6.22 11.07 -16.48
CA ALA A 164 5.45 9.86 -16.62
C ALA A 164 6.38 8.63 -16.79
N PRO A 165 6.01 7.45 -16.28
CA PRO A 165 6.79 6.23 -16.47
C PRO A 165 6.97 5.88 -17.96
N ASN A 166 8.08 5.21 -18.31
CA ASN A 166 8.44 4.87 -19.69
C ASN A 166 7.44 3.94 -20.41
N TRP A 167 6.64 3.18 -19.66
CA TRP A 167 5.57 2.33 -20.20
C TRP A 167 4.28 3.10 -20.48
N VAL A 168 4.18 4.36 -20.05
CA VAL A 168 3.10 5.27 -20.44
C VAL A 168 3.46 5.93 -21.76
N LYS A 169 2.67 5.64 -22.80
CA LYS A 169 2.73 6.37 -24.07
C LYS A 169 1.71 7.51 -23.98
N ILE A 170 2.22 8.74 -23.87
CA ILE A 170 1.43 9.98 -23.88
C ILE A 170 1.40 10.52 -25.30
#